data_AF-A0A1Q9F7E5-F1
#
_entry.id   AF-A0A1Q9F7E5-F1
#
_cell.length_a   1.000
_cell.length_b   1.000
_cell.length_c   1.000
_cell.angle_alpha   90.00
_cell.angle_beta   90.00
_cell.angle_gamma   90.00
#
_symmetry.space_group_name_H-M   'P 1'
#
loop_
_entity.id
_entity.type
_entity.pdbx_description
1 polymer ?
#
loop_
_entity_poly.entity_id
_entity_poly.type
_entity_poly.pdbx_seq_one_letter_code
_entity_poly.pdbx_strand_id
1 'polypeptide(L)'
;MVLMGGGGVESQRFVVAGVILRLVFFPAGSALTGDGDCAVGLLSEDKAKLKFELFLNDRRSGTKVMLGQKFSCDFRKPDFSSETDTITVGLEVYSNLFYFGFS
;
A
#
# COMPACT_ATOMS: atom_id res chain seq x y z
N MET A 1 19.35 -5.52 7.87
CA MET A 1 18.19 -6.31 7.41
C MET A 1 17.27 -6.50 8.60
N VAL A 2 16.30 -5.60 8.78
CA VAL A 2 15.37 -5.69 9.91
C VAL A 2 14.02 -6.14 9.35
N LEU A 3 13.71 -7.41 9.56
CA LEU A 3 12.33 -7.89 9.54
C LEU A 3 11.69 -7.31 10.81
N MET A 4 11.13 -6.11 10.72
CA MET A 4 10.36 -5.53 11.83
C MET A 4 9.09 -6.37 11.99
N GLY A 5 9.03 -7.17 13.05
CA GLY A 5 7.95 -8.08 13.38
C GLY A 5 6.64 -7.38 13.74
N GLY A 6 5.90 -6.93 12.74
CA GLY A 6 4.47 -6.68 12.84
C GLY A 6 3.77 -7.63 11.88
N GLY A 7 2.88 -8.50 12.38
CA GLY A 7 2.16 -9.54 11.62
C GLY A 7 1.28 -8.99 10.52
N GLY A 8 1.90 -8.47 9.46
CA GLY A 8 1.22 -7.98 8.28
C GLY A 8 0.73 -9.12 7.40
N VAL A 9 -0.42 -8.91 6.77
CA VAL A 9 -1.02 -9.85 5.80
C VAL A 9 -0.68 -9.36 4.40
N GLU A 10 0.00 -10.19 3.62
CA GLU A 10 0.36 -9.88 2.23
C GLU A 10 -0.67 -10.44 1.24
N SER A 11 -0.89 -9.70 0.16
CA SER A 11 -1.64 -10.20 -1.00
C SER A 11 -0.81 -11.17 -1.83
N GLN A 12 -1.47 -11.90 -2.74
CA GLN A 12 -0.77 -12.50 -3.88
C GLN A 12 -0.07 -11.44 -4.73
N ARG A 13 0.93 -11.86 -5.50
CA ARG A 13 1.60 -11.00 -6.49
C ARG A 13 0.67 -10.67 -7.64
N PHE A 14 0.76 -9.46 -8.15
CA PHE A 14 0.04 -9.02 -9.34
C PHE A 14 0.92 -8.09 -10.18
N VAL A 15 0.58 -7.90 -11.46
CA VAL A 15 1.38 -7.10 -12.39
C VAL A 15 0.58 -5.87 -12.82
N VAL A 16 1.18 -4.69 -12.70
CA VAL A 16 0.62 -3.44 -13.24
C VAL A 16 1.68 -2.72 -14.05
N ALA A 17 1.37 -2.38 -15.31
CA ALA A 17 2.29 -1.68 -16.21
C ALA A 17 3.70 -2.35 -16.30
N GLY A 18 3.74 -3.69 -16.27
CA GLY A 18 4.99 -4.45 -16.31
C GLY A 18 5.76 -4.53 -14.98
N VAL A 19 5.23 -3.96 -13.89
CA VAL A 19 5.82 -4.01 -12.55
C VAL A 19 5.14 -5.08 -11.72
N ILE A 20 5.92 -5.96 -11.09
CA ILE A 20 5.43 -6.96 -10.13
C ILE A 20 5.21 -6.29 -8.77
N LEU A 21 3.98 -6.32 -8.29
CA LEU A 21 3.53 -5.63 -7.08
C LEU A 21 2.89 -6.61 -6.07
N ARG A 22 2.88 -6.19 -4.80
CA ARG A 22 2.13 -6.80 -3.70
C ARG A 22 1.56 -5.72 -2.80
N LEU A 23 0.40 -5.99 -2.21
CA LEU A 23 -0.15 -5.20 -1.13
C LEU A 23 0.18 -5.87 0.20
N VAL A 24 0.36 -5.06 1.25
CA VAL A 24 0.52 -5.54 2.61
C VAL A 24 -0.34 -4.71 3.56
N PHE A 25 -1.04 -5.39 4.46
CA PHE A 25 -1.87 -4.75 5.49
C PHE A 25 -1.29 -5.04 6.86
N PHE A 26 -1.13 -4.01 7.69
CA PHE A 26 -0.67 -4.11 9.07
C PHE A 26 -1.81 -3.66 10.00
N PRO A 27 -2.59 -4.60 10.57
CA PRO A 27 -3.76 -4.27 11.41
C PRO A 27 -3.41 -3.52 12.70
N ALA A 28 -2.19 -3.73 13.19
CA ALA A 28 -1.64 -3.04 14.36
C ALA A 28 -0.78 -1.82 13.98
N GLY A 29 -0.74 -1.45 12.70
CA GLY A 29 0.15 -0.42 12.19
C GLY A 29 1.61 -0.85 12.16
N SER A 30 2.48 0.13 11.92
CA SER A 30 3.93 0.02 12.02
C SER A 30 4.44 0.75 13.26
N ALA A 31 5.75 0.68 13.54
CA ALA A 31 6.37 1.38 14.67
C ALA A 31 6.14 2.91 14.69
N LEU A 32 5.75 3.51 13.56
CA LEU A 32 5.48 4.95 13.44
C LEU A 32 3.99 5.27 13.25
N THR A 33 3.13 4.25 13.18
CA THR A 33 1.69 4.44 12.98
C THR A 33 1.05 4.86 14.29
N GLY A 34 0.16 5.85 14.24
CA GLY A 34 -0.52 6.37 15.43
C GLY A 34 -1.44 5.36 16.10
N ASP A 35 -1.70 5.56 17.40
CA ASP A 35 -2.62 4.72 18.15
C ASP A 35 -4.05 4.75 17.56
N GLY A 36 -4.60 3.57 17.32
CA GLY A 36 -5.91 3.40 16.69
C GLY A 36 -5.88 3.50 15.16
N ASP A 37 -4.70 3.58 14.55
CA ASP A 37 -4.51 3.51 13.11
C ASP A 37 -3.91 2.15 12.70
N CYS A 38 -3.98 1.87 11.41
CA CYS A 38 -3.40 0.71 10.75
C CYS A 38 -2.59 1.18 9.54
N ALA A 39 -1.75 0.33 8.97
CA ALA A 39 -0.93 0.71 7.82
C ALA A 39 -1.24 -0.19 6.62
N VAL A 40 -1.25 0.41 5.43
CA VAL A 40 -1.29 -0.29 4.15
C VAL A 40 -0.03 0.06 3.37
N GLY A 41 0.62 -0.96 2.82
CA GLY A 41 1.79 -0.83 1.99
C GLY A 41 1.59 -1.34 0.57
N LEU A 42 2.30 -0.70 -0.36
CA LEU A 42 2.53 -1.19 -1.71
C LEU A 42 4.00 -1.57 -1.84
N LEU A 43 4.26 -2.81 -2.24
CA LEU A 43 5.60 -3.37 -2.42
C LEU A 43 5.82 -3.70 -3.90
N SER A 44 7.04 -3.50 -4.37
CA SER A 44 7.53 -3.84 -5.69
C SER A 44 8.84 -4.61 -5.56
N GLU A 45 9.07 -5.62 -6.40
CA GLU A 45 10.34 -6.37 -6.41
C GLU A 45 11.48 -5.51 -6.98
N ASP A 46 11.17 -4.70 -7.99
CA ASP A 46 12.10 -3.74 -8.60
C ASP A 46 11.78 -2.29 -8.21
N LYS A 47 12.70 -1.38 -8.50
CA LYS A 47 12.42 0.06 -8.38
C LYS A 47 11.32 0.44 -9.38
N ALA A 48 10.18 0.83 -8.84
CA ALA A 48 9.02 1.23 -9.60
C ALA A 48 8.75 2.72 -9.49
N LYS A 49 8.16 3.26 -10.55
CA LYS A 49 7.70 4.65 -10.62
C LYS A 49 6.22 4.64 -10.98
N LEU A 50 5.37 4.77 -9.97
CA LEU A 50 3.92 4.63 -10.12
C LEU A 50 3.21 5.80 -9.45
N LYS A 51 2.19 6.35 -10.13
CA LYS A 51 1.19 7.23 -9.53
C LYS A 51 -0.05 6.40 -9.23
N PHE A 52 -0.53 6.41 -8.00
CA PHE A 52 -1.59 5.50 -7.57
C PHE A 52 -2.39 6.04 -6.37
N GLU A 53 -3.49 5.37 -6.06
CA GLU A 53 -4.26 5.47 -4.82
C GLU A 53 -4.34 4.10 -4.15
N LEU A 54 -4.17 4.07 -2.82
CA LEU A 54 -4.47 2.91 -2.00
C LEU A 54 -5.85 3.07 -1.37
N PHE A 55 -6.53 1.95 -1.21
CA PHE A 55 -7.86 1.86 -0.63
C PHE A 55 -7.83 0.91 0.56
N LEU A 56 -8.50 1.31 1.64
CA LEU A 56 -8.85 0.43 2.74
C LEU A 56 -10.36 0.54 2.96
N ASN A 57 -11.09 -0.49 2.56
CA ASN A 57 -12.55 -0.49 2.44
C ASN A 57 -13.02 0.70 1.58
N ASP A 58 -13.79 1.63 2.16
CA ASP A 58 -14.33 2.84 1.57
C ASP A 58 -13.39 4.06 1.66
N ARG A 59 -12.25 3.91 2.35
CA ARG A 59 -11.27 4.99 2.58
C ARG A 59 -10.18 5.00 1.53
N ARG A 60 -9.72 6.19 1.16
CA ARG A 60 -8.67 6.41 0.15
C ARG A 60 -7.47 7.12 0.74
N SER A 61 -6.26 6.77 0.30
CA SER A 61 -5.03 7.47 0.68
C SER A 61 -4.89 8.86 0.06
N GLY A 62 -5.70 9.15 -0.96
CA GLY A 62 -5.44 10.19 -1.96
C GLY A 62 -4.23 9.83 -2.82
N THR A 63 -4.08 10.54 -3.94
CA THR A 63 -3.04 10.27 -4.94
C THR A 63 -1.64 10.34 -4.36
N LYS A 64 -0.85 9.28 -4.60
CA LYS A 64 0.55 9.14 -4.21
C LYS A 64 1.45 8.85 -5.40
N VAL A 65 2.74 9.04 -5.18
CA VAL A 65 3.78 8.63 -6.11
C VAL A 65 4.77 7.74 -5.36
N MET A 66 5.00 6.54 -5.86
CA MET A 66 6.07 5.66 -5.39
C MET A 66 7.26 5.84 -6.33
N LEU A 67 8.42 6.12 -5.74
CA LEU A 67 9.72 6.18 -6.40
C LEU A 67 10.66 5.20 -5.68
N GLY A 68 10.58 3.91 -6.01
CA GLY A 68 11.34 2.87 -5.33
C GLY A 68 10.59 1.56 -5.23
N GLN A 69 10.92 0.77 -4.21
CA GLN A 69 10.39 -0.59 -4.02
C GLN A 69 9.24 -0.66 -3.01
N LYS A 70 9.04 0.38 -2.20
CA LYS A 70 8.04 0.36 -1.13
C LYS A 70 7.40 1.74 -0.96
N PHE A 71 6.10 1.72 -0.74
CA PHE A 71 5.33 2.81 -0.19
C PHE A 71 4.47 2.29 0.97
N SER A 72 4.19 3.13 1.96
CA SER A 72 3.26 2.83 3.04
C SER A 72 2.55 4.10 3.46
N CYS A 73 1.29 3.97 3.85
CA CYS A 73 0.57 5.04 4.53
C CYS A 73 -0.35 4.48 5.60
N ASP A 74 -0.71 5.34 6.53
CA ASP A 74 -1.61 5.00 7.62
C ASP A 74 -3.06 5.29 7.23
N PHE A 75 -3.95 4.47 7.74
CA PHE A 75 -5.40 4.65 7.70
C PHE A 75 -5.93 4.54 9.12
N ARG A 76 -6.97 5.31 9.44
CA ARG A 76 -7.72 5.06 10.66
C ARG A 76 -8.20 3.60 10.64
N LYS A 77 -8.07 2.89 11.76
CA LYS A 77 -8.50 1.50 11.85
C LYS A 77 -10.01 1.40 11.55
N PRO A 78 -10.46 0.42 10.77
CA PRO A 78 -11.89 0.16 10.61
C PRO A 78 -12.48 -0.29 11.95
N ASP A 79 -13.73 0.10 12.22
CA ASP A 79 -14.44 -0.40 13.40
C ASP A 79 -14.87 -1.83 13.11
N PHE A 80 -14.16 -2.80 13.69
CA PHE A 80 -14.51 -4.22 13.64
C PHE A 80 -15.63 -4.49 14.63
N SER A 81 -16.84 -4.08 14.27
CA SER A 81 -18.03 -4.25 15.11
C SER A 81 -18.58 -5.68 15.04
N SER A 82 -18.21 -6.45 14.01
CA SER A 82 -18.59 -7.84 13.85
C SER A 82 -17.37 -8.74 13.58
N GLU A 83 -17.41 -9.98 14.07
CA GLU A 83 -16.37 -11.01 13.79
C GLU A 83 -16.28 -11.38 12.29
N THR A 84 -17.26 -10.94 11.48
CA THR A 84 -17.35 -11.19 10.03
C THR A 84 -16.87 -10.04 9.15
N ASP A 85 -16.38 -8.95 9.76
CA ASP A 85 -15.98 -7.76 9.01
C ASP A 85 -14.79 -8.08 8.09
N THR A 86 -15.02 -8.01 6.78
CA THR A 86 -14.01 -8.28 5.77
C THR A 86 -13.22 -7.01 5.47
N ILE A 87 -11.89 -7.09 5.54
CA ILE A 87 -10.99 -6.01 5.12
C ILE A 87 -10.72 -6.13 3.62
N THR A 88 -10.97 -5.06 2.88
CA THR A 88 -10.59 -4.96 1.48
C THR A 88 -9.48 -3.93 1.32
N VAL A 89 -8.35 -4.35 0.73
CA VAL A 89 -7.26 -3.46 0.36
C VAL A 89 -7.19 -3.41 -1.16
N GLY A 90 -7.22 -2.19 -1.71
CA GLY A 90 -7.23 -1.95 -3.15
C GLY A 90 -6.09 -1.06 -3.61
N LEU A 91 -5.84 -1.08 -4.91
CA LEU A 91 -4.89 -0.21 -5.61
C LEU A 91 -5.53 0.28 -6.91
N GLU A 92 -5.51 1.59 -7.13
CA GLU A 92 -5.84 2.21 -8.42
C GLU A 92 -4.57 2.88 -8.95
N VAL A 93 -4.16 2.56 -10.18
CA VAL A 93 -2.93 3.10 -10.78
C VAL A 93 -3.28 4.07 -11.90
N TYR A 94 -2.78 5.30 -11.80
CA TYR A 94 -2.97 6.35 -12.80
C TYR A 94 -1.83 6.32 -13.82
N SER A 95 -2.16 5.93 -15.05
CA SER A 95 -1.21 5.85 -16.17
C SER A 95 -0.88 7.24 -16.74
N ASN A 96 0.03 8.01 -16.13
CA ASN A 96 0.38 9.36 -16.65
C ASN A 96 1.80 9.88 -16.35
N LEU A 97 2.74 9.05 -15.85
CA LEU A 97 4.11 9.50 -15.55
C LEU A 97 5.07 9.21 -16.71
N PHE A 98 5.03 10.03 -17.76
CA PHE A 98 6.03 10.03 -18.83
C PHE A 98 7.12 11.06 -18.51
N TYR A 99 8.39 10.64 -18.57
CA TYR A 99 9.54 11.52 -18.43
C TYR A 99 10.39 11.40 -19.69
N PHE A 100 10.60 12.53 -20.35
CA PHE A 100 11.52 12.64 -21.47
C PHE A 100 12.81 13.27 -20.95
N GLY A 101 13.92 12.53 -21.03
CA GLY A 101 15.25 13.07 -20.82
C GLY A 101 15.80 13.55 -22.15
N PHE A 102 16.37 14.75 -22.17
CA PHE A 102 17.11 15.27 -23.30
C PHE A 102 18.59 15.27 -22.93
N SER A 103 19.43 14.72 -23.80
CA SER A 103 20.89 14.68 -23.67
C SER A 103 21.53 15.91 -24.30
#